data_AF-A0A3S2CSR2-F1
#
_entry.id   AF-A0A3S2CSR2-F1
#
_cell.length_a   1.000
_cell.length_b   1.000
_cell.length_c   1.000
_cell.angle_alpha   90.00
_cell.angle_beta   90.00
_cell.angle_gamma   90.00
#
_symmetry.space_group_name_H-M   'P 1'
#
loop_
_entity.id
_entity.type
_entity.pdbx_description
1 polymer ?
#
loop_
_entity_poly.entity_id
_entity_poly.type
_entity_poly.pdbx_seq_one_letter_code
_entity_poly.pdbx_strand_id
1 'polypeptide(L)'
;MSKKFKFVNEGARRAFMDLPKDIRINFSGEIRRVQEGDDPLDDFKVLKGEWKGVIELRENGSPAYRALYCAKHLDTVYILHSFTKTSEKADRKEMDTALSRYKEMMAQVRDIIQAEAKAAKDKTSTKK
;
A
#
# COMPACT_ATOMS: atom_id res chain seq x y z
N MET A 1 8.10 12.17 -12.27
CA MET A 1 8.55 10.76 -12.16
C MET A 1 7.37 9.98 -11.63
N SER A 2 6.96 8.89 -12.29
CA SER A 2 5.90 8.03 -11.76
C SER A 2 6.43 7.24 -10.57
N LYS A 3 5.67 7.17 -9.49
CA LYS A 3 5.97 6.29 -8.36
C LYS A 3 6.03 4.85 -8.82
N LYS A 4 6.89 4.06 -8.20
CA LYS A 4 6.91 2.61 -8.38
C LYS A 4 5.68 1.99 -7.71
N PHE A 5 5.39 0.74 -8.03
CA PHE A 5 4.33 -0.03 -7.40
C PHE A 5 4.89 -1.34 -6.87
N LYS A 6 4.47 -1.74 -5.66
CA LYS A 6 4.76 -3.07 -5.11
C LYS A 6 3.69 -3.54 -4.15
N PHE A 7 3.49 -4.85 -4.08
CA PHE A 7 2.85 -5.47 -2.93
C PHE A 7 3.87 -5.56 -1.78
N VAL A 8 3.43 -5.37 -0.54
CA VAL A 8 4.34 -5.50 0.61
C VAL A 8 4.88 -6.92 0.77
N ASN A 9 4.04 -7.92 0.52
CA ASN A 9 4.38 -9.33 0.53
C ASN A 9 3.43 -10.15 -0.37
N GLU A 10 3.69 -11.45 -0.49
CA GLU A 10 2.89 -12.35 -1.31
C GLU A 10 1.45 -12.50 -0.81
N GLY A 11 1.21 -12.41 0.50
CA GLY A 11 -0.13 -12.43 1.08
C GLY A 11 -0.97 -11.19 0.67
N ALA A 12 -0.34 -10.04 0.45
CA ALA A 12 -1.00 -8.85 -0.10
C ALA A 12 -1.36 -9.04 -1.55
N ARG A 13 -0.45 -9.61 -2.34
CA ARG A 13 -0.70 -9.94 -3.74
C ARG A 13 -1.87 -10.91 -3.90
N ARG A 14 -1.87 -12.01 -3.13
CA ARG A 14 -2.96 -13.00 -3.16
C ARG A 14 -4.31 -12.38 -2.80
N ALA A 15 -4.38 -11.65 -1.70
CA ALA A 15 -5.63 -10.99 -1.27
C ALA A 15 -6.17 -10.01 -2.33
N PHE A 16 -5.29 -9.27 -3.01
CA PHE A 16 -5.69 -8.41 -4.13
C PHE A 16 -6.18 -9.22 -5.34
N MET A 17 -5.53 -10.34 -5.66
CA MET A 17 -5.92 -11.22 -6.76
C MET A 17 -7.23 -11.97 -6.50
N ASP A 18 -7.60 -12.21 -5.24
CA ASP A 18 -8.84 -12.87 -4.85
C ASP A 18 -10.08 -11.97 -5.03
N LEU A 19 -9.90 -10.66 -5.22
CA LEU A 19 -11.00 -9.74 -5.55
C LEU A 19 -11.59 -10.07 -6.94
N PRO A 20 -12.87 -9.76 -7.20
CA PRO A 20 -13.44 -9.90 -8.54
C PRO A 20 -12.67 -9.09 -9.59
N LYS A 21 -12.69 -9.57 -10.84
CA LYS A 21 -11.90 -8.99 -11.93
C LYS A 21 -12.15 -7.49 -12.12
N ASP A 22 -13.41 -7.07 -12.10
CA ASP A 22 -13.79 -5.68 -12.35
C ASP A 22 -13.29 -4.77 -11.21
N ILE A 23 -13.34 -5.24 -9.96
CA ILE A 23 -12.81 -4.53 -8.80
C ILE A 23 -11.29 -4.41 -8.87
N ARG A 24 -10.59 -5.48 -9.29
CA ARG A 24 -9.13 -5.42 -9.48
C ARG A 24 -8.76 -4.41 -10.54
N ILE A 25 -9.50 -4.36 -11.65
CA ILE A 25 -9.28 -3.39 -12.72
C ILE A 25 -9.49 -1.98 -12.17
N ASN A 26 -10.59 -1.75 -11.45
CA ASN A 26 -10.90 -0.44 -10.88
C ASN A 26 -9.79 0.04 -9.91
N PHE A 27 -9.49 -0.76 -8.88
CA PHE A 27 -8.42 -0.42 -7.94
C PHE A 27 -7.05 -0.28 -8.59
N SER A 28 -6.74 -1.06 -9.63
CA SER A 28 -5.47 -0.90 -10.35
C SER A 28 -5.41 0.43 -11.12
N GLY A 29 -6.54 0.89 -11.66
CA GLY A 29 -6.69 2.21 -12.28
C GLY A 29 -6.43 3.33 -11.27
N GLU A 30 -7.10 3.28 -10.13
CA GLU A 30 -6.94 4.27 -9.05
C GLU A 30 -5.50 4.33 -8.52
N ILE A 31 -4.87 3.16 -8.33
CA ILE A 31 -3.47 3.09 -7.91
C ILE A 31 -2.53 3.65 -8.98
N ARG A 32 -2.81 3.43 -10.27
CA ARG A 32 -2.02 4.02 -11.35
C ARG A 32 -2.09 5.55 -11.31
N ARG A 33 -3.24 6.14 -11.01
CA ARG A 33 -3.37 7.60 -10.84
C ARG A 33 -2.50 8.10 -9.68
N VAL A 34 -2.52 7.39 -8.55
CA VAL A 34 -1.64 7.67 -7.41
C VAL A 34 -0.16 7.55 -7.77
N GLN A 35 0.21 6.62 -8.65
CA GLN A 35 1.58 6.53 -9.13
C GLN A 35 1.98 7.75 -9.97
N GLU A 36 1.05 8.31 -10.72
CA GLU A 36 1.28 9.51 -11.56
C GLU A 36 1.27 10.81 -10.73
N GLY A 37 0.83 10.74 -9.47
CA GLY A 37 0.84 11.85 -8.51
C GLY A 37 -0.54 12.46 -8.24
N ASP A 38 -1.59 11.88 -8.82
CA ASP A 38 -2.97 12.30 -8.60
C ASP A 38 -3.59 11.59 -7.40
N ASP A 39 -4.54 12.25 -6.73
CA ASP A 39 -5.41 11.58 -5.74
C ASP A 39 -6.41 10.65 -6.44
N PRO A 40 -6.88 9.56 -5.81
CA PRO A 40 -7.94 8.71 -6.38
C PRO A 40 -9.19 9.51 -6.78
N LEU A 41 -9.87 9.11 -7.86
CA LEU A 41 -11.18 9.65 -8.24
C LEU A 41 -12.28 9.06 -7.37
N ASP A 42 -12.15 7.78 -7.04
CA ASP A 42 -13.16 7.04 -6.30
C ASP A 42 -13.15 7.35 -4.82
N ASP A 43 -14.17 6.85 -4.10
CA ASP A 43 -14.28 7.04 -2.67
C ASP A 43 -13.05 6.47 -1.93
N PHE A 44 -12.32 7.34 -1.24
CA PHE A 44 -11.18 6.95 -0.44
C PHE A 44 -11.27 7.51 0.99
N LYS A 45 -10.43 6.99 1.87
CA LYS A 45 -10.31 7.46 3.25
C LYS A 45 -8.85 7.45 3.69
N VAL A 46 -8.37 8.61 4.12
CA VAL A 46 -7.06 8.71 4.76
C VAL A 46 -7.18 8.16 6.19
N LEU A 47 -6.37 7.16 6.52
CA LEU A 47 -6.36 6.57 7.85
C LEU A 47 -5.56 7.46 8.83
N LYS A 48 -5.99 7.49 10.10
CA LYS A 48 -5.41 8.33 11.16
C LYS A 48 -4.67 7.49 12.20
N GLY A 49 -3.89 8.13 13.07
CA GLY A 49 -3.18 7.46 14.16
C GLY A 49 -1.90 6.77 13.68
N GLU A 50 -1.79 5.46 13.90
CA GLU A 50 -0.61 4.66 13.52
C GLU A 50 -0.41 4.53 12.00
N TRP A 51 -1.48 4.74 11.23
CA TRP A 51 -1.58 4.56 9.79
C TRP A 51 -1.01 5.73 8.97
N LYS A 52 0.22 6.16 9.28
CA LYS A 52 0.82 7.35 8.67
C LYS A 52 1.05 7.16 7.17
N GLY A 53 0.30 7.90 6.35
CA GLY A 53 0.40 7.85 4.89
C GLY A 53 -0.33 6.68 4.25
N VAL A 54 -1.19 5.98 5.01
CA VAL A 54 -2.03 4.90 4.50
C VAL A 54 -3.40 5.45 4.11
N ILE A 55 -3.86 5.04 2.93
CA ILE A 55 -5.14 5.40 2.35
C ILE A 55 -5.91 4.11 2.07
N GLU A 56 -7.20 4.12 2.38
CA GLU A 56 -8.16 3.06 2.09
C GLU A 56 -8.98 3.47 0.86
N LEU A 57 -8.83 2.75 -0.26
CA LEU A 57 -9.76 2.82 -1.40
C LEU A 57 -11.02 2.03 -1.08
N ARG A 58 -12.18 2.56 -1.47
CA ARG A 58 -13.49 2.03 -1.12
C ARG A 58 -14.37 1.88 -2.34
N GLU A 59 -14.57 0.64 -2.76
CA GLU A 59 -15.69 0.32 -3.65
C GLU A 59 -16.91 0.03 -2.78
N ASN A 60 -17.91 0.90 -2.81
CA ASN A 60 -19.17 0.69 -2.08
C ASN A 60 -20.13 -0.17 -2.91
N GLY A 61 -20.92 -1.02 -2.25
CA GLY A 61 -21.81 -1.94 -2.95
C GLY A 61 -22.25 -3.10 -2.07
N SER A 62 -22.93 -4.07 -2.69
CA SER A 62 -23.28 -5.35 -2.08
C SER A 62 -22.80 -6.48 -3.00
N PRO A 63 -21.53 -6.93 -2.88
CA PRO A 63 -20.59 -6.66 -1.78
C PRO A 63 -19.84 -5.32 -1.88
N ALA A 64 -19.24 -4.87 -0.78
CA ALA A 64 -18.32 -3.74 -0.74
C ALA A 64 -16.87 -4.24 -0.68
N TYR A 65 -15.93 -3.55 -1.33
CA TYR A 65 -14.52 -3.95 -1.41
C TYR A 65 -13.59 -2.84 -0.94
N ARG A 66 -12.47 -3.21 -0.34
CA ARG A 66 -11.49 -2.27 0.23
C ARG A 66 -10.09 -2.64 -0.21
N ALA A 67 -9.26 -1.63 -0.47
CA ALA A 67 -7.82 -1.80 -0.68
C ALA A 67 -7.04 -0.74 0.11
N LEU A 68 -6.13 -1.18 0.98
CA LEU A 68 -5.27 -0.29 1.75
C LEU A 68 -3.91 -0.20 1.08
N TYR A 69 -3.45 1.03 0.87
CA TYR A 69 -2.15 1.30 0.29
C TYR A 69 -1.42 2.44 1.01
N CYS A 70 -0.09 2.49 0.87
CA CYS A 70 0.74 3.60 1.35
C CYS A 70 1.56 4.16 0.18
N ALA A 71 1.54 5.47 -0.03
CA ALA A 71 2.27 6.15 -1.11
C ALA A 71 3.31 7.17 -0.61
N LYS A 72 3.62 7.15 0.69
CA LYS A 72 4.44 8.16 1.37
C LYS A 72 5.95 7.93 1.28
N HIS A 73 6.39 6.70 1.03
CA HIS A 73 7.80 6.30 1.19
C HIS A 73 8.44 5.87 -0.13
N LEU A 74 9.73 6.17 -0.29
CA LEU A 74 10.60 5.66 -1.36
C LEU A 74 10.02 5.82 -2.78
N ASP A 75 9.25 6.89 -3.00
CA ASP A 75 8.52 7.15 -4.23
C ASP A 75 7.81 5.89 -4.79
N THR A 76 7.19 5.13 -3.89
CA THR A 76 6.59 3.83 -4.17
C THR A 76 5.20 3.74 -3.53
N VAL A 77 4.25 3.20 -4.29
CA VAL A 77 2.93 2.81 -3.80
C VAL A 77 2.97 1.36 -3.35
N TYR A 78 2.71 1.15 -2.06
CA TYR A 78 2.72 -0.15 -1.41
C TYR A 78 1.29 -0.61 -1.18
N ILE A 79 0.86 -1.70 -1.82
CA ILE A 79 -0.40 -2.35 -1.45
C ILE A 79 -0.17 -3.19 -0.21
N LEU A 80 -0.90 -2.86 0.86
CA LEU A 80 -0.82 -3.52 2.15
C LEU A 80 -1.76 -4.72 2.19
N HIS A 81 -3.03 -4.50 1.86
CA HIS A 81 -4.05 -5.51 1.94
C HIS A 81 -5.30 -5.11 1.16
N SER A 82 -6.10 -6.10 0.77
CA SER A 82 -7.39 -5.86 0.12
C SER A 82 -8.35 -6.96 0.50
N PHE A 83 -9.62 -6.63 0.67
CA PHE A 83 -10.62 -7.55 1.19
C PHE A 83 -12.04 -7.15 0.80
N THR A 84 -12.95 -8.13 0.88
CA THR A 84 -14.39 -7.92 0.74
C THR A 84 -14.97 -7.64 2.12
N LYS A 85 -15.61 -6.48 2.28
CA LYS A 85 -16.32 -6.12 3.51
C LYS A 85 -17.55 -7.01 3.65
N THR A 86 -17.64 -7.75 4.75
CA THR A 86 -18.71 -8.75 4.97
C THR A 86 -19.43 -8.52 6.29
N SER A 87 -18.72 -8.60 7.42
CA SER A 87 -19.23 -8.36 8.76
C SER A 87 -18.21 -7.59 9.59
N GLU A 88 -18.66 -6.85 10.59
CA GLU A 88 -17.75 -6.03 11.42
C GLU A 88 -16.62 -6.85 12.06
N LYS A 89 -16.88 -8.11 12.45
CA LYS A 89 -15.87 -8.98 13.05
C LYS A 89 -14.83 -9.45 12.04
N ALA A 90 -15.24 -9.77 10.82
CA ALA A 90 -14.32 -10.11 9.74
C ALA A 90 -13.46 -8.90 9.39
N ASP A 91 -14.07 -7.73 9.26
CA ASP A 91 -13.38 -6.49 8.91
C ASP A 91 -12.28 -6.11 9.93
N ARG A 92 -12.50 -6.38 11.24
CA ARG A 92 -11.45 -6.19 12.25
C ARG A 92 -10.23 -7.07 11.98
N LYS A 93 -10.42 -8.34 11.63
CA LYS A 93 -9.32 -9.26 11.31
C LYS A 93 -8.56 -8.83 10.06
N GLU A 94 -9.27 -8.34 9.04
CA GLU A 94 -8.64 -7.82 7.83
C GLU A 94 -7.81 -6.56 8.13
N MET A 95 -8.32 -5.67 8.99
CA MET A 95 -7.58 -4.49 9.45
C MET A 95 -6.36 -4.85 10.31
N ASP A 96 -6.45 -5.85 11.18
CA ASP A 96 -5.30 -6.36 11.95
C ASP A 96 -4.22 -6.93 11.02
N THR A 97 -4.65 -7.67 9.99
CA THR A 97 -3.76 -8.19 8.94
C THR A 97 -3.08 -7.04 8.18
N ALA A 98 -3.84 -6.01 7.81
CA ALA A 98 -3.30 -4.83 7.17
C ALA A 98 -2.30 -4.07 8.07
N LEU A 99 -2.53 -4.02 9.39
CA LEU A 99 -1.64 -3.36 10.34
C LEU A 99 -0.32 -4.12 10.49
N SER A 100 -0.39 -5.44 10.57
CA SER A 100 0.80 -6.31 10.59
C SER A 100 1.66 -6.08 9.34
N ARG A 101 1.02 -6.05 8.18
CA ARG A 101 1.67 -5.79 6.89
C ARG A 101 2.21 -4.35 6.77
N TYR A 102 1.54 -3.37 7.35
CA TYR A 102 2.06 -2.00 7.44
C TYR A 102 3.35 -1.94 8.25
N LYS A 103 3.43 -2.65 9.39
CA LYS A 103 4.66 -2.73 10.20
C LYS A 103 5.80 -3.39 9.42
N GLU A 104 5.49 -4.44 8.66
CA GLU A 104 6.45 -5.09 7.76
C GLU A 104 6.96 -4.11 6.69
N MET A 105 6.07 -3.36 6.04
CA MET A 105 6.44 -2.32 5.07
C MET A 105 7.39 -1.29 5.70
N MET A 106 7.07 -0.81 6.90
CA MET A 106 7.90 0.19 7.60
C MET A 106 9.30 -0.35 7.93
N ALA A 107 9.42 -1.63 8.28
CA ALA A 107 10.72 -2.28 8.47
C ALA A 107 11.51 -2.33 7.15
N GLN A 108 10.89 -2.82 6.05
CA GLN A 108 11.53 -2.84 4.73
C GLN A 108 11.99 -1.44 4.28
N VAL A 109 11.15 -0.41 4.49
CA VAL A 109 11.48 0.99 4.15
C VAL A 109 12.68 1.46 4.95
N ARG A 110 12.72 1.18 6.26
CA ARG A 110 13.85 1.55 7.12
C ARG A 110 15.15 0.91 6.64
N ASP A 111 15.13 -0.38 6.33
CA ASP A 111 16.32 -1.12 5.91
C ASP A 111 16.86 -0.59 4.57
N ILE A 112 15.98 -0.29 3.62
CA ILE A 112 16.36 0.32 2.34
C ILE A 112 17.01 1.69 2.54
N ILE A 113 16.41 2.56 3.36
CA ILE A 113 16.96 3.89 3.64
C ILE A 113 18.36 3.77 4.29
N GLN A 114 18.54 2.83 5.22
CA GLN A 114 19.84 2.59 5.86
C GLN A 114 20.88 2.06 4.87
N ALA A 115 20.49 1.14 3.99
CA ALA A 115 21.37 0.60 2.96
C ALA A 115 21.80 1.68 1.95
N GLU A 116 20.87 2.53 1.50
CA GLU A 116 21.16 3.66 0.61
C GLU A 116 22.11 4.67 1.28
N ALA A 117 21.89 4.99 2.56
CA ALA A 117 22.75 5.88 3.32
C ALA A 117 24.17 5.31 3.51
N LYS A 118 24.30 4.01 3.75
CA LYS A 118 25.61 3.34 3.85
C LYS A 118 26.34 3.37 2.50
N ALA A 119 25.65 2.99 1.41
CA ALA A 119 26.22 3.00 0.06
C ALA A 119 26.68 4.40 -0.38
N ALA A 120 25.98 5.46 0.03
CA ALA A 120 26.38 6.84 -0.26
C ALA A 120 27.67 7.26 0.49
N LYS A 121 27.84 6.80 1.74
CA LYS A 121 29.06 7.04 2.52
C LYS A 121 30.26 6.32 1.91
N ASP A 122 30.10 5.06 1.55
CA ASP A 122 31.18 4.24 0.98
C ASP A 122 31.70 4.85 -0.35
N LYS A 123 30.79 5.30 -1.23
CA LYS A 123 31.14 5.99 -2.49
C LYS A 123 31.89 7.32 -2.30
N THR A 124 31.67 8.01 -1.18
CA THR A 124 32.35 9.28 -0.88
C THR A 124 33.77 9.03 -0.37
N SER A 125 34.00 7.93 0.34
CA SER A 125 35.33 7.53 0.84
C SER A 125 36.27 6.99 -0.23
N THR A 126 35.75 6.36 -1.30
CA THR A 126 36.59 5.82 -2.39
C THR A 126 37.01 6.89 -3.42
N LYS A 127 36.42 8.10 -3.36
CA LYS A 127 36.71 9.21 -4.28
C LYS A 127 37.73 10.22 -3.74
N LYS A 128 38.39 9.91 -2.63
CA LYS A 128 39.37 10.77 -1.96
C LYS A 128 40.77 10.14 -1.97
#